data_AF-A0AAW9HZ54-F1
#
_entry.id   AF-A0AAW9HZ54-F1
#
_cell.length_a   1.000
_cell.length_b   1.000
_cell.length_c   1.000
_cell.angle_alpha   90.00
_cell.angle_beta   90.00
_cell.angle_gamma   90.00
#
_symmetry.space_group_name_H-M   'P 1'
#
loop_
_entity.id
_entity.type
_entity.pdbx_description
1 polymer ?
#
loop_
_entity_poly.entity_id
_entity_poly.type
_entity_poly.pdbx_seq_one_letter_code
_entity_poly.pdbx_strand_id
1 'polypeptide(L)'
;VLIQGRPLAIGEVAELSDALLCAWYPGSEGGRAIGDILFGQVNPSGKLPVSIPRSAGQLPVYYNQKNAGRPRPYVDMPSKPLYPFGFGLGYSSFEYGSPAISQKEITLDELRSGSRVEVCVEVKNTGKMKGDEVVQLY
;
A
#
# COMPACT_ATOMS: atom_id res chain seq x y z
N VAL A 1 6.59 16.45 5.00
CA VAL A 1 7.43 15.31 4.56
C VAL A 1 7.96 14.58 5.79
N LEU A 2 7.85 13.25 5.83
CA LEU A 2 8.28 12.41 6.95
C LEU A 2 9.54 11.63 6.55
N ILE A 3 10.65 11.89 7.24
CA ILE A 3 11.89 11.12 7.15
C ILE A 3 12.02 10.33 8.44
N GLN A 4 11.87 9.01 8.37
CA GLN A 4 11.70 8.16 9.55
C GLN A 4 12.30 6.77 9.34
N GLY A 5 12.85 6.16 10.40
CA GLY A 5 13.42 4.81 10.35
C GLY A 5 12.43 3.68 10.59
N ARG A 6 11.20 3.98 11.03
CA ARG A 6 10.13 3.01 11.30
C ARG A 6 8.76 3.70 11.20
N PRO A 7 7.66 2.94 11.13
CA PRO A 7 6.31 3.50 11.25
C PRO A 7 6.16 4.32 12.52
N LEU A 8 5.64 5.53 12.39
CA LEU A 8 5.25 6.39 13.51
C LEU A 8 3.72 6.47 13.56
N ALA A 9 3.16 6.57 14.76
CA ALA A 9 1.76 6.90 14.95
C ALA A 9 1.55 8.39 14.65
N ILE A 10 1.16 8.69 13.40
CA ILE A 10 1.12 10.05 12.85
C ILE A 10 -0.31 10.59 12.72
N GLY A 11 -1.24 10.15 13.57
CA GLY A 11 -2.67 10.48 13.45
C GLY A 11 -2.94 11.97 13.36
N GLU A 12 -2.43 12.74 14.32
CA GLU A 12 -2.58 14.20 14.35
C GLU A 12 -1.90 14.90 13.16
N VAL A 13 -0.68 14.48 12.82
CA VAL A 13 0.06 15.02 11.66
C VAL A 13 -0.71 14.78 10.35
N ALA A 14 -1.34 13.61 10.21
CA ALA A 14 -2.17 13.28 9.05
C ALA A 14 -3.47 14.08 9.00
N GLU A 15 -4.08 14.39 10.15
CA GLU A 15 -5.29 15.22 10.22
C GLU A 15 -5.00 16.69 9.91
N LEU A 16 -3.86 17.21 10.36
CA LEU A 16 -3.48 18.62 10.21
C LEU A 16 -2.77 18.94 8.88
N SER A 17 -2.45 17.94 8.06
CA SER A 17 -1.72 18.13 6.80
C SER A 17 -2.58 17.86 5.58
N ASP A 18 -2.54 18.76 4.59
CA ASP A 18 -3.19 18.54 3.29
C ASP A 18 -2.55 17.40 2.50
N ALA A 19 -1.26 17.14 2.71
CA ALA A 19 -0.51 16.09 2.04
C ALA A 19 0.62 15.54 2.92
N LEU A 20 0.86 14.23 2.79
CA LEU A 20 1.97 13.53 3.45
C LEU A 20 2.81 12.77 2.44
N LEU A 21 4.13 12.95 2.53
CA LEU A 21 5.13 12.16 1.82
C LEU A 21 6.00 11.43 2.84
N CYS A 22 5.95 10.11 2.84
CA CYS A 22 6.83 9.26 3.66
C CYS A 22 8.06 8.86 2.82
N ALA A 23 9.23 9.37 3.18
CA ALA A 23 10.48 9.16 2.46
C ALA A 23 11.43 8.14 3.14
N TRP A 24 11.03 7.58 4.29
CA TRP A 24 11.89 6.72 5.11
C TRP A 24 13.25 7.38 5.38
N TYR A 25 14.36 6.62 5.29
CA TYR A 25 15.70 7.18 5.13
C TYR A 25 16.10 7.09 3.64
N PRO A 26 15.99 8.20 2.89
CA PRO A 26 16.07 8.15 1.42
C PRO A 26 17.51 8.18 0.86
N GLY A 27 18.53 8.03 1.72
CA GLY A 27 19.94 8.06 1.31
C GLY A 27 20.44 9.46 0.91
N SER A 28 21.65 9.53 0.35
CA SER A 28 22.32 10.80 -0.02
C SER A 28 21.58 11.59 -1.09
N GLU A 29 21.00 10.90 -2.08
CA GLU A 29 20.22 11.52 -3.17
C GLU A 29 18.76 11.78 -2.79
N GLY A 30 18.38 11.46 -1.55
CA GLY A 30 17.00 11.51 -1.10
C GLY A 30 16.39 12.91 -1.12
N GLY A 31 17.18 13.94 -0.84
CA GLY A 31 16.73 15.34 -0.92
C GLY A 31 16.31 15.72 -2.34
N ARG A 32 17.06 15.25 -3.35
CA ARG A 32 16.74 15.45 -4.77
C ARG A 32 15.46 14.72 -5.15
N ALA A 33 15.34 13.44 -4.79
CA ALA A 33 14.13 12.66 -5.08
C ALA A 33 12.87 13.27 -4.44
N ILE A 34 12.97 13.76 -3.20
CA ILE A 34 11.87 14.48 -2.53
C ILE A 34 11.53 15.76 -3.30
N GLY A 35 12.52 16.55 -3.69
CA GLY A 35 12.32 17.77 -4.49
C GLY A 35 11.60 17.47 -5.81
N ASP A 36 12.10 16.50 -6.56
CA ASP A 36 11.54 16.10 -7.86
C ASP A 36 10.07 15.66 -7.72
N ILE A 37 9.72 14.97 -6.63
CA ILE A 37 8.33 14.62 -6.31
C ILE A 37 7.51 15.89 -5.99
N LEU A 38 7.94 16.70 -5.03
CA LEU A 38 7.18 17.87 -4.57
C LEU A 38 6.90 18.89 -5.68
N PHE A 39 7.82 19.03 -6.63
CA PHE A 39 7.66 19.91 -7.80
C PHE A 39 6.99 19.23 -9.00
N GLY A 40 6.51 17.99 -8.85
CA GLY A 40 5.80 17.26 -9.90
C GLY A 40 6.68 16.87 -11.10
N GLN A 41 8.01 16.87 -10.94
CA GLN A 41 8.95 16.38 -11.96
C GLN A 41 8.91 14.85 -12.01
N VAL A 42 8.66 14.21 -10.87
CA VAL A 42 8.50 12.76 -10.73
C VAL A 42 7.15 12.45 -10.08
N ASN A 43 6.42 11.49 -10.64
CA ASN A 43 5.20 10.96 -10.05
C ASN A 43 5.57 9.90 -8.98
N PRO A 44 5.19 10.07 -7.70
CA PRO A 44 5.53 9.10 -6.67
C PRO A 44 4.79 7.77 -6.91
N SER A 45 5.52 6.67 -6.79
CA SER A 45 5.00 5.31 -7.03
C SER A 45 5.21 4.35 -5.86
N GLY A 46 5.79 4.83 -4.75
CA GLY A 46 6.04 4.02 -3.56
C GLY A 46 4.75 3.55 -2.88
N LYS A 47 4.72 2.29 -2.45
CA LYS A 47 3.67 1.72 -1.59
C LYS A 47 4.25 1.31 -0.25
N LEU A 48 3.46 1.40 0.82
CA LEU A 48 3.88 1.07 2.16
C LEU A 48 4.18 -0.44 2.32
N PRO A 49 5.40 -0.84 2.73
CA PRO A 49 5.73 -2.24 2.99
C PRO A 49 5.23 -2.72 4.38
N VAL A 50 4.59 -1.84 5.15
CA VAL A 50 4.09 -2.09 6.50
C VAL A 50 2.85 -1.23 6.75
N SER A 51 1.90 -1.70 7.56
CA SER A 51 0.77 -0.87 8.00
C SER A 51 1.22 0.16 9.03
N ILE A 52 0.65 1.37 8.96
CA ILE A 52 0.88 2.45 9.92
C ILE A 52 -0.23 2.43 10.98
N PRO A 53 0.10 2.23 12.28
CA PRO A 53 -0.90 2.21 13.34
C PRO A 53 -1.43 3.62 13.63
N ARG A 54 -2.65 3.69 14.17
CA ARG A 54 -3.22 4.93 14.74
C ARG A 54 -2.58 5.31 16.07
N SER A 55 -2.26 4.31 16.87
CA SER A 55 -1.62 4.44 18.19
C SER A 55 -0.85 3.17 18.54
N ALA A 56 0.03 3.24 19.55
CA ALA A 56 0.73 2.04 20.05
C ALA A 56 -0.24 0.97 20.59
N GLY A 57 -1.41 1.38 21.13
CA GLY A 57 -2.43 0.47 21.65
C GLY A 57 -3.15 -0.36 20.58
N GLN A 58 -3.02 0.01 19.30
CA GLN A 58 -3.58 -0.74 18.18
C GLN A 58 -2.72 -1.97 17.80
N LEU A 59 -1.47 -2.05 18.30
CA LEU A 59 -0.56 -3.11 17.92
C LEU A 59 -1.07 -4.49 18.39
N PRO A 60 -0.92 -5.55 17.58
CA PRO A 60 -0.26 -5.57 16.26
C PRO A 60 -1.17 -5.14 15.09
N VAL A 61 -0.60 -4.52 14.05
CA VAL A 61 -1.35 -4.00 12.86
C VAL A 61 -0.92 -4.57 11.50
N TYR A 62 -0.24 -5.73 11.47
CA TYR A 62 0.11 -6.38 10.20
C TYR A 62 -1.13 -6.82 9.41
N TYR A 63 -1.05 -6.85 8.08
CA TYR A 63 -2.21 -7.04 7.20
C TYR A 63 -2.77 -8.47 7.20
N ASN A 64 -1.92 -9.47 7.43
CA ASN A 64 -2.24 -10.90 7.35
C ASN A 64 -2.73 -11.48 8.69
N GLN A 65 -3.63 -10.76 9.36
CA GLN A 65 -4.29 -11.26 10.58
C GLN A 65 -5.27 -12.38 10.30
N LYS A 66 -5.25 -13.42 11.14
CA LYS A 66 -6.24 -14.51 11.13
C LYS A 66 -7.63 -13.95 11.43
N ASN A 67 -8.67 -14.52 10.83
CA ASN A 67 -10.05 -14.05 11.00
C ASN A 67 -10.49 -13.92 12.48
N ALA A 68 -10.14 -14.89 13.32
CA ALA A 68 -10.44 -14.85 14.77
C ALA A 68 -9.61 -13.80 15.54
N GLY A 69 -8.49 -13.36 15.00
CA GLY A 69 -7.60 -12.35 15.59
C GLY A 69 -7.77 -10.95 15.00
N ARG A 70 -8.69 -10.75 14.05
CA ARG A 70 -8.96 -9.40 13.52
C ARG A 70 -9.59 -8.55 14.63
N PRO A 71 -8.99 -7.39 14.99
CA PRO A 71 -9.52 -6.55 16.04
C PRO A 71 -10.92 -6.08 15.64
N ARG A 72 -11.86 -6.27 16.57
CA ARG A 72 -13.12 -5.53 16.53
C ARG A 72 -12.82 -4.06 16.77
N PRO A 73 -13.70 -3.14 16.33
CA PRO A 73 -13.56 -1.73 16.69
C PRO A 73 -13.33 -1.60 18.20
N TYR A 74 -12.34 -0.79 18.57
CA TYR A 74 -12.10 -0.44 19.96
C TYR A 74 -13.18 0.56 20.40
N VAL A 75 -13.32 0.77 21.71
CA VAL A 75 -14.31 1.73 22.25
C VAL A 75 -14.00 3.16 21.80
N ASP A 76 -12.72 3.47 21.61
CA ASP A 76 -12.16 4.80 21.38
C ASP A 76 -11.50 4.97 20.00
N MET A 77 -11.35 3.90 19.21
CA MET A 77 -10.75 3.97 17.88
C MET A 77 -11.21 2.89 16.91
N PRO A 78 -11.16 3.16 15.58
CA PRO A 78 -11.36 2.13 14.57
C PRO A 78 -10.31 1.03 14.65
N SER A 79 -10.67 -0.20 14.30
CA SER A 79 -9.73 -1.32 14.24
C SER A 79 -8.82 -1.30 13.01
N LYS A 80 -9.16 -0.52 11.97
CA LYS A 80 -8.33 -0.37 10.77
C LYS A 80 -7.10 0.51 11.05
N PRO A 81 -5.93 0.18 10.47
CA PRO A 81 -4.75 1.03 10.58
C PRO A 81 -5.02 2.43 10.00
N LEU A 82 -4.14 3.39 10.28
CA LEU A 82 -4.21 4.71 9.68
C LEU A 82 -3.96 4.63 8.17
N TYR A 83 -2.92 3.91 7.78
CA TYR A 83 -2.62 3.54 6.39
C TYR A 83 -2.30 2.04 6.33
N PRO A 84 -2.98 1.24 5.51
CA PRO A 84 -2.73 -0.20 5.43
C PRO A 84 -1.44 -0.52 4.66
N PHE A 85 -0.92 -1.73 4.85
CA PHE A 85 0.07 -2.33 3.94
C PHE A 85 -0.37 -2.16 2.48
N GLY A 86 0.57 -1.86 1.59
CA GLY A 86 0.32 -1.67 0.17
C GLY A 86 -0.28 -0.30 -0.21
N PHE A 87 -0.60 0.55 0.77
CA PHE A 87 -1.12 1.89 0.50
C PHE A 87 -0.03 2.84 -0.01
N GLY A 88 -0.36 3.65 -1.00
CA GLY A 88 0.50 4.69 -1.55
C GLY A 88 -0.18 5.32 -2.75
N LEU A 89 -0.14 6.64 -2.83
CA LEU A 89 -0.77 7.42 -3.89
C LEU A 89 0.28 7.94 -4.87
N GLY A 90 -0.18 8.24 -6.08
CA GLY A 90 0.59 8.96 -7.10
C GLY A 90 -0.17 10.20 -7.57
N TYR A 91 0.41 10.92 -8.54
CA TYR A 91 -0.22 12.03 -9.25
C TYR A 91 -1.07 11.59 -10.45
N SER A 92 -1.10 10.28 -10.74
CA SER A 92 -2.02 9.70 -11.74
C SER A 92 -3.06 8.80 -11.07
N SER A 93 -4.11 8.46 -11.81
CA SER A 93 -5.15 7.52 -11.41
C SER A 93 -5.12 6.27 -12.26
N PHE A 94 -5.45 5.12 -11.65
CA PHE A 94 -5.50 3.83 -12.32
C PHE A 94 -6.84 3.16 -12.07
N GLU A 95 -7.42 2.61 -13.12
CA GLU A 95 -8.61 1.76 -13.06
C GLU A 95 -8.20 0.30 -13.28
N TYR A 96 -8.77 -0.58 -12.46
CA TYR A 96 -8.56 -2.02 -12.54
C TYR A 96 -9.79 -2.68 -13.16
N GLY A 97 -9.56 -3.50 -14.19
CA GLY A 97 -10.57 -4.40 -14.73
C GLY A 97 -10.86 -5.58 -13.80
N SER A 98 -11.81 -6.43 -14.20
CA SER A 98 -12.04 -7.69 -13.50
C SER A 98 -10.89 -8.68 -13.76
N PRO A 99 -10.37 -9.39 -12.75
CA PRO A 99 -9.34 -10.38 -12.95
C PRO A 99 -9.89 -11.60 -13.71
N ALA A 100 -9.16 -12.05 -14.71
CA ALA A 100 -9.37 -13.30 -15.42
C ALA A 100 -8.42 -14.36 -14.90
N ILE A 101 -8.93 -15.58 -14.67
CA ILE A 101 -8.15 -16.72 -14.19
C ILE A 101 -8.12 -17.81 -15.27
N SER A 102 -6.96 -18.42 -15.50
CA SER A 102 -6.80 -19.46 -16.53
C SER A 102 -7.60 -20.72 -16.23
N GLN A 103 -7.84 -21.01 -14.96
CA GLN A 103 -8.58 -22.17 -14.48
C GLN A 103 -9.32 -21.83 -13.19
N LYS A 104 -10.55 -22.34 -13.06
CA LYS A 104 -11.41 -22.11 -11.88
C LYS A 104 -11.17 -23.13 -10.78
N GLU A 105 -10.69 -24.30 -11.15
CA GLU A 105 -10.46 -25.44 -10.28
C GLU A 105 -9.08 -26.02 -10.58
N ILE A 106 -8.42 -26.52 -9.56
CA ILE A 106 -7.14 -27.23 -9.64
C ILE A 106 -7.16 -28.33 -8.60
N THR A 107 -6.77 -29.54 -8.99
CA THR A 107 -6.67 -30.65 -8.05
C THR A 107 -5.42 -30.53 -7.19
N LEU A 108 -5.42 -31.19 -6.03
CA LEU A 108 -4.25 -31.24 -5.14
C LEU A 108 -3.03 -31.86 -5.82
N ASP A 109 -3.23 -32.87 -6.67
CA ASP A 109 -2.14 -33.58 -7.35
C ASP A 109 -1.55 -32.74 -8.49
N GLU A 110 -2.38 -32.00 -9.24
CA GLU A 110 -1.92 -30.99 -10.20
C GLU A 110 -1.10 -29.89 -9.53
N LEU A 111 -1.57 -29.39 -8.37
CA LEU A 111 -0.83 -28.37 -7.63
C LEU A 111 0.51 -28.90 -7.12
N ARG A 112 0.54 -30.12 -6.58
CA ARG A 112 1.76 -30.79 -6.10
C ARG A 112 2.76 -31.09 -7.21
N SER A 113 2.27 -31.32 -8.43
CA SER A 113 3.11 -31.52 -9.62
C SER A 113 3.59 -30.21 -10.26
N GLY A 114 3.26 -29.05 -9.67
CA GLY A 114 3.78 -27.75 -10.08
C GLY A 114 2.91 -27.00 -11.08
N SER A 115 1.64 -27.41 -11.26
CA SER A 115 0.68 -26.68 -12.06
C SER A 115 0.47 -25.26 -11.51
N ARG A 116 0.21 -24.30 -12.40
CA ARG A 116 0.11 -22.87 -12.08
C ARG A 116 -1.23 -22.31 -12.48
N VAL A 117 -1.79 -21.42 -11.67
CA VAL A 117 -2.95 -20.60 -12.04
C VAL A 117 -2.42 -19.26 -12.53
N GLU A 118 -2.77 -18.88 -13.76
CA GLU A 118 -2.46 -17.56 -14.28
C GLU A 118 -3.62 -16.62 -13.96
N VAL A 119 -3.30 -15.46 -13.41
CA VAL A 119 -4.25 -14.39 -13.12
C VAL A 119 -3.83 -13.18 -13.93
N CYS A 120 -4.73 -12.71 -14.79
CA CYS A 120 -4.54 -11.53 -15.61
C CYS A 120 -5.54 -10.44 -15.18
N VAL A 121 -5.08 -9.20 -15.03
CA VAL A 121 -5.94 -8.06 -14.76
C VAL A 121 -5.53 -6.90 -15.65
N GLU A 122 -6.50 -6.28 -16.32
CA GLU A 122 -6.25 -5.06 -17.07
C GLU A 122 -6.08 -3.89 -16.09
N VAL A 123 -5.02 -3.11 -16.26
CA VAL A 123 -4.77 -1.90 -15.48
C VAL A 123 -4.60 -0.74 -16.44
N LYS A 124 -5.46 0.26 -16.31
CA LYS A 124 -5.50 1.41 -17.20
C LYS A 124 -5.15 2.68 -16.44
N ASN A 125 -4.14 3.40 -16.93
CA ASN A 125 -3.89 4.76 -16.46
C ASN A 125 -4.98 5.70 -17.03
N THR A 126 -5.77 6.30 -16.14
CA THR A 126 -6.85 7.25 -16.47
C THR A 126 -6.51 8.69 -16.11
N GLY A 127 -5.34 8.92 -15.51
CA GLY A 127 -4.88 10.26 -15.18
C GLY A 127 -4.24 10.97 -16.36
N LYS A 128 -3.84 12.22 -16.10
CA LYS A 128 -3.22 13.11 -17.11
C LYS A 128 -1.69 12.97 -17.17
N MET A 129 -1.11 12.17 -16.28
CA MET A 129 0.33 12.03 -16.12
C MET A 129 0.74 10.57 -16.31
N LYS A 130 1.96 10.33 -16.82
CA LYS A 130 2.57 9.00 -16.72
C LYS A 130 2.78 8.66 -15.23
N GLY A 131 2.68 7.39 -14.89
CA GLY A 131 2.90 6.93 -13.53
C GLY A 131 3.09 5.42 -13.51
N ASP A 132 3.74 4.95 -12.46
CA ASP A 132 3.91 3.54 -12.18
C ASP A 132 2.91 3.10 -11.11
N GLU A 133 2.35 1.90 -11.27
CA GLU A 133 1.41 1.31 -10.33
C GLU A 133 1.90 -0.07 -9.89
N VAL A 134 1.86 -0.31 -8.58
CA VAL A 134 2.26 -1.58 -7.99
C VAL A 134 1.00 -2.43 -7.80
N VAL A 135 0.73 -3.31 -8.76
CA VAL A 135 -0.37 -4.28 -8.72
C VAL A 135 -0.08 -5.34 -7.66
N GLN A 136 -1.00 -5.55 -6.73
CA GLN A 136 -0.84 -6.47 -5.60
C GLN A 136 -1.84 -7.62 -5.69
N LEU A 137 -1.33 -8.86 -5.73
CA LEU A 137 -2.13 -10.09 -5.71
C LEU A 137 -2.04 -10.73 -4.32
N TYR A 138 -3.19 -11.05 -3.72
CA TYR A 138 -3.33 -11.62 -2.37
C TYR A 138 -4.09 -12.93 -2.40
#